data_AF-A0A5J5KYV3-F1
#
_entry.id   AF-A0A5J5KYV3-F1
#
_cell.length_a   1.000
_cell.length_b   1.000
_cell.length_c   1.000
_cell.angle_alpha   90.00
_cell.angle_beta   90.00
_cell.angle_gamma   90.00
#
_symmetry.space_group_name_H-M   'P 1'
#
loop_
_entity.id
_entity.type
_entity.pdbx_description
1 polymer ?
#
loop_
_entity_poly.entity_id
_entity_poly.type
_entity_poly.pdbx_seq_one_letter_code
_entity_poly.pdbx_strand_id
1 'polypeptide(L)' 'MVRKYQRKTDRPAATRPVRVRYQRREEIDAEKVAEVLIRIALRHADDDSDTGRTGDYLRDLLTTSR' A
#
# COMPACT_ATOMS: atom_id res chain seq x y z
N MET A 1 -24.26 -8.68 -9.37
CA MET A 1 -23.84 -10.00 -8.85
C MET A 1 -22.33 -10.05 -8.85
N VAL A 2 -21.67 -9.96 -7.69
CA VAL A 2 -20.19 -9.88 -7.60
C VAL A 2 -19.64 -11.26 -7.20
N ARG A 3 -18.77 -11.85 -8.02
CA ARG A 3 -18.13 -13.15 -7.74
C ARG A 3 -17.02 -12.95 -6.71
N LYS A 4 -17.24 -13.42 -5.48
CA LYS A 4 -16.22 -13.43 -4.41
C LYS A 4 -15.25 -14.58 -4.67
N TYR A 5 -14.05 -14.28 -5.19
CA TYR A 5 -13.01 -15.29 -5.41
C TYR A 5 -12.29 -15.55 -4.08
N GLN A 6 -12.55 -16.71 -3.46
CA GLN A 6 -11.74 -17.19 -2.35
C GLN A 6 -10.35 -17.61 -2.88
N ARG A 7 -9.31 -16.94 -2.39
CA ARG A 7 -7.92 -17.37 -2.64
C ARG A 7 -7.70 -18.74 -1.98
N LYS A 8 -7.26 -19.72 -2.78
CA LYS A 8 -7.00 -21.10 -2.34
C LYS A 8 -5.55 -21.36 -1.94
N THR A 9 -4.67 -20.37 -2.10
CA THR A 9 -3.24 -20.52 -1.85
C THR A 9 -2.87 -19.80 -0.56
N ASP A 10 -2.20 -20.52 0.33
CA ASP A 10 -1.71 -19.98 1.59
C ASP A 10 -0.66 -18.89 1.31
N ARG A 11 -0.87 -17.69 1.84
CA ARG A 11 0.12 -16.61 1.70
C ARG A 11 1.13 -16.81 2.83
N PRO A 12 2.41 -17.12 2.53
CA PRO A 12 3.39 -17.26 3.59
C PRO A 12 3.45 -15.95 4.39
N ALA A 13 3.40 -16.09 5.72
CA ALA A 13 3.69 -14.98 6.62
C ALA A 13 5.05 -14.39 6.24
N ALA A 14 5.21 -13.08 6.41
CA ALA A 14 6.46 -12.40 6.09
C ALA A 14 7.55 -12.74 7.13
N THR A 15 8.03 -14.00 7.14
CA THR A 15 9.15 -14.48 7.97
C THR A 15 10.52 -14.04 7.45
N ARG A 16 10.57 -13.11 6.48
CA ARG A 16 11.82 -12.55 5.98
C ARG A 16 12.50 -11.76 7.11
N PRO A 17 13.77 -12.06 7.45
CA PRO A 17 14.52 -11.23 8.39
C PRO A 17 14.68 -9.83 7.80
N VAL A 18 14.12 -8.83 8.47
CA VAL A 18 14.24 -7.42 8.09
C VAL A 18 15.53 -6.88 8.71
N ARG A 19 16.50 -6.54 7.86
CA ARG A 19 17.69 -5.81 8.30
C ARG A 19 17.35 -4.32 8.34
N VAL A 20 17.16 -3.78 9.54
CA VAL A 20 16.93 -2.34 9.74
C VAL A 20 18.27 -1.61 9.86
N ARG A 21 18.36 -0.43 9.23
CA ARG A 21 19.43 0.54 9.44
C ARG A 21 18.80 1.79 10.03
N TYR A 22 19.45 2.37 11.03
CA TYR A 22 19.03 3.65 11.58
C TYR A 22 19.53 4.77 10.66
N GLN A 23 18.61 5.64 10.22
CA GLN A 23 18.92 6.89 9.52
C GLN A 23 18.31 8.04 10.31
N ARG A 24 19.00 9.18 10.34
CA ARG A 24 18.45 10.38 10.95
C ARG A 24 17.30 10.89 10.09
N ARG A 25 16.27 11.46 10.71
CA ARG A 25 15.09 11.97 10.00
C ARG A 25 15.46 12.97 8.90
N GLU A 26 16.47 13.79 9.14
CA GLU A 26 16.99 14.81 8.22
C GLU A 26 17.60 14.20 6.94
N GLU A 27 18.04 12.94 7.00
CA GLU A 27 18.65 12.20 5.88
C GLU A 27 17.61 11.42 5.05
N ILE A 28 16.35 11.40 5.51
CA ILE A 28 15.26 10.69 4.83
C ILE A 28 14.67 11.60 3.75
N ASP A 29 14.72 11.12 2.51
CA ASP A 29 14.01 11.71 1.38
C ASP A 29 12.50 11.46 1.54
N ALA A 30 11.81 12.40 2.18
CA ALA A 30 10.39 12.30 2.49
C ALA A 30 9.54 12.21 1.21
N GLU A 31 9.97 12.84 0.11
CA GLU A 31 9.27 12.80 -1.16
C GLU A 31 9.29 11.39 -1.76
N LYS A 32 10.47 10.75 -1.80
CA LYS A 32 10.58 9.36 -2.25
C LYS A 32 9.80 8.39 -1.36
N VAL A 33 9.82 8.59 -0.05
CA VAL A 33 9.02 7.76 0.87
C VAL A 33 7.53 7.94 0.60
N ALA A 34 7.06 9.18 0.43
CA ALA A 34 5.68 9.48 0.12
C ALA A 34 5.25 8.81 -1.21
N GLU A 35 6.07 8.91 -2.26
CA GLU A 35 5.81 8.26 -3.55
C GLU A 35 5.61 6.75 -3.40
N VAL A 36 6.50 6.07 -2.66
CA VAL A 36 6.41 4.62 -2.43
C VAL A 36 5.14 4.27 -1.65
N LEU A 37 4.81 5.02 -0.60
CA LEU A 37 3.61 4.78 0.20
C LEU A 37 2.33 4.97 -0.62
N ILE A 38 2.27 6.02 -1.45
CA ILE A 38 1.14 6.27 -2.36
C ILE A 38 0.99 5.10 -3.36
N ARG A 39 2.08 4.63 -3.95
CA ARG A 39 2.03 3.46 -4.86
C ARG A 39 1.55 2.19 -4.18
N ILE A 40 1.97 1.94 -2.94
CA ILE A 40 1.52 0.77 -2.17
C ILE A 40 0.02 0.88 -1.91
N ALA A 41 -0.45 2.03 -1.44
CA ALA A 41 -1.87 2.26 -1.19
C ALA A 41 -2.70 2.05 -2.47
N LEU A 42 -2.31 2.69 -3.59
CA LEU A 42 -3.01 2.55 -4.86
C LEU A 42 -2.99 1.11 -5.43
N ARG A 43 -1.94 0.34 -5.18
CA ARG A 43 -1.86 -1.08 -5.58
C ARG A 43 -2.85 -1.95 -4.79
N HIS A 44 -3.15 -1.58 -3.56
CA HIS A 44 -4.07 -2.28 -2.66
C HIS A 44 -5.50 -1.72 -2.70
N ALA A 45 -5.75 -0.67 -3.48
CA ALA A 45 -7.11 -0.21 -3.76
C ALA A 45 -7.97 -1.40 -4.23
N ASP A 46 -9.23 -1.43 -3.79
CA ASP A 46 -10.17 -2.55 -3.90
C ASP A 46 -9.93 -3.77 -2.98
N ASP A 47 -8.89 -3.79 -2.12
CA ASP A 47 -8.75 -4.78 -1.04
C ASP A 47 -9.57 -4.34 0.20
N ASP A 48 -10.26 -5.28 0.87
CA ASP A 48 -11.09 -5.04 2.06
C ASP A 48 -10.26 -4.82 3.36
N SER A 49 -9.17 -4.06 3.24
CA SER A 49 -8.19 -3.76 4.29
C SER A 49 -8.06 -2.25 4.50
N ASP A 50 -7.49 -1.82 5.62
CA ASP A 50 -7.28 -0.39 5.89
C ASP A 50 -6.40 0.30 4.83
N THR A 51 -5.39 -0.42 4.33
CA THR A 51 -4.54 0.04 3.21
C THR A 51 -5.35 0.17 1.91
N GLY A 52 -6.30 -0.74 1.67
CA GLY A 52 -7.16 -0.68 0.49
C GLY A 52 -8.13 0.49 0.52
N ARG A 53 -8.78 0.77 1.67
CA ARG A 53 -9.60 1.97 1.83
C ARG A 53 -8.82 3.27 1.60
N THR A 54 -7.55 3.30 2.06
CA THR A 54 -6.64 4.43 1.80
C THR A 54 -6.31 4.55 0.32
N GLY A 55 -6.10 3.42 -0.36
CA GLY A 55 -5.91 3.35 -1.80
C GLY A 55 -7.10 3.87 -2.60
N ASP A 56 -8.32 3.48 -2.21
CA ASP A 56 -9.57 3.93 -2.84
C ASP A 56 -9.75 5.44 -2.67
N TYR A 57 -9.56 5.95 -1.45
CA TYR A 57 -9.59 7.39 -1.19
C TYR A 57 -8.58 8.18 -2.05
N LEU A 58 -7.34 7.69 -2.15
CA LEU A 58 -6.32 8.33 -3.00
C LEU A 58 -6.67 8.26 -4.49
N ARG A 59 -7.24 7.14 -4.94
CA ARG A 59 -7.70 6.99 -6.33
C ARG A 59 -8.77 8.03 -6.63
N ASP A 60 -9.77 8.19 -5.76
CA ASP A 60 -10.85 9.16 -5.92
C ASP A 60 -10.34 10.60 -5.97
N LEU A 61 -9.36 10.95 -5.14
CA LEU A 61 -8.76 12.29 -5.12
C LEU A 61 -8.01 12.60 -6.44
N LEU A 62 -7.32 11.61 -6.99
CA LEU A 62 -6.57 11.73 -8.25
C LEU A 62 -7.46 11.66 -9.50
N THR A 63 -8.62 11.02 -9.44
CA THR A 63 -9.58 10.95 -10.56
C THR A 63 -10.55 12.12 -10.58
N THR A 64 -10.94 12.65 -9.41
CA THR A 64 -11.80 13.82 -9.27
C THR A 64 -11.11 15.12 -9.69
N SER A 65 -9.78 15.18 -9.62
CA SER A 65 -9.01 16.35 -10.04
C SER A 65 -8.76 16.44 -11.56
N ARG A 66 -9.42 15.60 -12.36
CA ARG A 66 -9.27 15.55 -13.83
C ARG A 66 -10.43 16.18 -14.58
#